data_AF-A0A7K9I021-F1
#
_entry.id   AF-A0A7K9I021-F1
#
_cell.length_a   1.000
_cell.length_b   1.000
_cell.length_c   1.000
_cell.angle_alpha   90.00
_cell.angle_beta   90.00
_cell.angle_gamma   90.00
#
_symmetry.space_group_name_H-M   'P 1'
#
loop_
_entity.id
_entity.type
_entity.pdbx_description
1 polymer ?
#
loop_
_entity_poly.entity_id
_entity_poly.type
_entity_poly.pdbx_seq_one_letter_code
_entity_poly.pdbx_strand_id
1 'polypeptide(L)'
;MKRSVEEDVFIPLYPKSTVEDKSSLHSKFQERRFWSAVKLLSNLLLWDGIVQEDTVRDLGLSKLLNRYLLLNLLNTPPGPDNIEKCSKVVACLPERWFHDLKSGSTLPELLNFCQHLLQ
;
A
#
# COMPACT_ATOMS: atom_id res chain seq x y z
N MET A 1 -15.31 10.49 2.35
CA MET A 1 -14.05 9.86 1.88
C MET A 1 -13.35 9.09 3.01
N LYS A 2 -12.95 9.74 4.12
CA LYS A 2 -12.29 9.06 5.26
C LYS A 2 -13.01 7.78 5.74
N ARG A 3 -14.30 7.89 6.07
CA ARG A 3 -15.12 6.76 6.53
C ARG A 3 -15.07 5.58 5.55
N SER A 4 -15.27 5.84 4.26
CA SER A 4 -15.24 4.79 3.23
C SER A 4 -13.88 4.09 3.11
N VAL A 5 -12.77 4.81 3.26
CA VAL A 5 -11.44 4.17 3.27
C VAL A 5 -11.28 3.28 4.51
N GLU A 6 -11.77 3.71 5.67
CA GLU A 6 -11.63 3.00 6.94
C GLU A 6 -12.60 1.82 7.13
N GLU A 7 -13.75 1.86 6.45
CA GLU A 7 -14.85 0.90 6.67
C GLU A 7 -15.10 0.00 5.46
N ASP A 8 -14.90 0.50 4.23
CA ASP A 8 -15.28 -0.24 3.01
C ASP A 8 -14.10 -0.97 2.36
N VAL A 9 -12.85 -0.60 2.68
CA VAL A 9 -11.65 -1.28 2.17
C VAL A 9 -11.45 -2.59 2.91
N PHE A 10 -11.40 -3.68 2.13
CA PHE A 10 -11.20 -5.01 2.65
C PHE A 10 -10.29 -5.84 1.74
N ILE A 11 -9.17 -6.30 2.31
CA ILE A 11 -8.27 -7.28 1.70
C ILE A 11 -8.24 -8.49 2.65
N PRO A 12 -8.80 -9.63 2.28
CA PRO A 12 -8.80 -10.80 3.16
C PRO A 12 -7.38 -11.31 3.36
N LEU A 13 -7.08 -11.80 4.56
CA LEU A 13 -5.89 -12.59 4.81
C LEU A 13 -6.27 -14.06 4.84
N TYR A 14 -5.53 -14.85 4.07
CA TYR A 14 -5.72 -16.29 4.01
C TYR A 14 -4.47 -17.00 4.56
N PRO A 15 -4.62 -18.21 5.11
CA PRO A 15 -3.46 -19.05 5.43
C PRO A 15 -2.58 -19.23 4.19
N LYS A 16 -1.26 -19.26 4.37
CA LYS A 16 -0.30 -19.40 3.26
C LYS A 16 -0.64 -20.58 2.35
N SER A 17 -0.98 -21.72 2.93
CA SER A 17 -1.41 -22.94 2.20
C SER A 17 -2.60 -22.73 1.26
N THR A 18 -3.48 -21.76 1.53
CA THR A 18 -4.68 -21.48 0.71
C THR A 18 -4.36 -20.58 -0.48
N VAL A 19 -3.30 -19.78 -0.40
CA VAL A 19 -2.88 -18.81 -1.43
C VAL A 19 -1.61 -19.21 -2.17
N GLU A 20 -0.93 -20.26 -1.73
CA GLU A 20 0.19 -20.90 -2.43
C GLU A 20 -0.19 -21.26 -3.88
N ASP A 21 -1.38 -21.83 -4.07
CA ASP A 21 -1.95 -22.00 -5.40
C ASP A 21 -2.51 -20.66 -5.91
N LYS A 22 -1.74 -19.99 -6.77
CA LYS A 22 -2.15 -18.75 -7.45
C LYS A 22 -3.40 -18.91 -8.33
N SER A 23 -3.76 -20.14 -8.69
CA SER A 23 -4.98 -20.41 -9.46
C SER A 23 -6.24 -20.48 -8.58
N SER A 24 -6.08 -20.58 -7.26
CA SER A 24 -7.18 -20.70 -6.30
C SER A 24 -8.07 -19.46 -6.29
N LEU A 25 -9.36 -19.65 -5.99
CA LEU A 25 -10.33 -18.55 -5.89
C LEU A 25 -9.94 -17.54 -4.80
N HIS A 26 -9.37 -18.02 -3.70
CA HIS A 26 -8.90 -17.20 -2.59
C HIS A 26 -7.73 -16.31 -3.01
N SER A 27 -6.71 -16.90 -3.67
CA SER A 27 -5.56 -16.15 -4.18
C SER A 27 -6.01 -15.08 -5.17
N LYS A 28 -6.81 -15.45 -6.18
CA LYS A 28 -7.34 -14.51 -7.17
C LYS A 28 -8.20 -13.40 -6.56
N PHE A 29 -9.00 -13.70 -5.53
CA PHE A 29 -9.83 -12.69 -4.88
C PHE A 29 -8.99 -11.71 -4.04
N GLN A 30 -8.02 -12.23 -3.28
CA GLN A 30 -7.08 -11.39 -2.53
C GLN A 30 -6.30 -10.46 -3.46
N GLU A 31 -5.78 -10.98 -4.58
CA GLU A 31 -5.08 -10.20 -5.61
C GLU A 31 -5.97 -9.06 -6.13
N ARG A 32 -7.20 -9.35 -6.54
CA ARG A 32 -8.12 -8.31 -7.02
C ARG A 32 -8.38 -7.22 -5.98
N ARG A 33 -8.50 -7.59 -4.71
CA ARG A 33 -8.69 -6.63 -3.61
C ARG A 33 -7.44 -5.78 -3.37
N PHE A 34 -6.26 -6.39 -3.39
CA PHE A 34 -4.99 -5.69 -3.31
C PHE A 34 -4.86 -4.65 -4.43
N TRP A 35 -5.04 -5.06 -5.70
CA TRP A 35 -4.92 -4.15 -6.84
C TRP A 35 -5.99 -3.05 -6.85
N SER A 36 -7.19 -3.34 -6.35
CA SER A 36 -8.23 -2.31 -6.17
C SER A 36 -7.81 -1.27 -5.12
N ALA A 37 -7.18 -1.69 -4.02
CA ALA A 37 -6.66 -0.79 -3.00
C ALA A 37 -5.45 0.02 -3.49
N VAL A 38 -4.55 -0.56 -4.29
CA VAL A 38 -3.45 0.20 -4.94
C VAL A 38 -4.01 1.26 -5.90
N LYS A 39 -5.03 0.92 -6.70
CA LYS A 39 -5.70 1.90 -7.57
C LYS A 39 -6.35 3.03 -6.75
N LEU A 40 -6.98 2.69 -5.63
CA LEU A 40 -7.52 3.71 -4.71
C LEU A 40 -6.40 4.59 -4.14
N LEU A 41 -5.26 4.01 -3.74
CA LEU A 41 -4.10 4.77 -3.27
C LEU A 41 -3.65 5.77 -4.32
N SER A 42 -3.43 5.32 -5.56
CA SER A 42 -3.06 6.20 -6.68
C SER A 42 -4.05 7.36 -6.82
N ASN A 43 -5.36 7.08 -6.82
CA ASN A 43 -6.39 8.12 -6.94
C ASN A 43 -6.40 9.11 -5.75
N LEU A 44 -6.19 8.62 -4.54
CA LEU A 44 -6.14 9.47 -3.34
C LEU A 44 -4.91 10.39 -3.37
N LEU A 45 -3.76 9.88 -3.82
CA LEU A 45 -2.52 10.65 -3.85
C LEU A 45 -2.49 11.70 -4.97
N LEU A 46 -3.32 11.58 -6.01
CA LEU A 46 -3.52 12.65 -7.01
C LEU A 46 -4.13 13.94 -6.42
N TRP A 47 -4.65 13.90 -5.20
CA TRP A 47 -5.18 15.09 -4.51
C TRP A 47 -4.09 15.92 -3.84
N ASP A 48 -2.86 15.42 -3.86
CA ASP A 48 -1.68 16.13 -3.43
C ASP A 48 -1.54 17.46 -4.19
N GLY A 49 -1.40 18.57 -3.46
CA GLY A 49 -1.32 19.93 -4.02
C GLY A 49 -2.68 20.59 -4.25
N ILE A 50 -3.79 19.85 -4.10
CA ILE A 50 -5.17 20.38 -4.12
C ILE A 50 -5.72 20.45 -2.70
N VAL A 51 -5.51 19.40 -1.90
CA VAL A 51 -5.88 19.32 -0.48
C VAL A 51 -4.64 19.43 0.40
N GLN A 52 -4.82 19.79 1.67
CA GLN A 52 -3.74 19.82 2.66
C GLN A 52 -2.97 18.50 2.68
N GLU A 53 -1.64 18.59 2.59
CA GLU A 53 -0.75 17.43 2.48
C GLU A 53 -0.96 16.43 3.63
N ASP A 54 -1.03 16.91 4.87
CA ASP A 54 -1.27 16.07 6.05
C ASP A 54 -2.56 15.24 5.93
N THR A 55 -3.60 15.79 5.29
CA THR A 55 -4.86 15.06 5.07
C THR A 55 -4.69 13.96 4.03
N VAL A 56 -3.96 14.24 2.94
CA VAL A 56 -3.69 13.27 1.87
C VAL A 56 -2.80 12.15 2.41
N ARG A 57 -1.76 12.49 3.18
CA ARG A 57 -0.84 11.53 3.82
C ARG A 57 -1.54 10.66 4.86
N ASP A 58 -2.31 11.25 5.76
CA ASP A 58 -3.09 10.50 6.75
C ASP A 58 -4.05 9.51 6.07
N LEU A 59 -4.74 9.93 5.02
CA LEU A 59 -5.69 9.05 4.33
C LEU A 59 -5.01 7.98 3.48
N GLY A 60 -4.00 8.34 2.67
CA GLY A 60 -3.32 7.44 1.76
C GLY A 60 -2.30 6.53 2.46
N LEU A 61 -1.43 7.10 3.30
CA LEU A 61 -0.34 6.36 3.94
C LEU A 61 -0.81 5.68 5.24
N SER A 62 -1.39 6.44 6.18
CA SER A 62 -1.77 5.88 7.47
C SER A 62 -2.98 4.94 7.37
N LYS A 63 -4.06 5.38 6.70
CA LYS A 63 -5.33 4.65 6.70
C LYS A 63 -5.49 3.64 5.58
N LEU A 64 -4.79 3.78 4.46
CA LEU A 64 -4.87 2.83 3.35
C LEU A 64 -3.63 1.93 3.27
N LEU A 65 -2.44 2.51 3.09
CA LEU A 65 -1.20 1.74 2.95
C LEU A 65 -0.90 0.92 4.20
N ASN A 66 -0.72 1.58 5.35
CA ASN A 66 -0.30 0.89 6.58
C ASN A 66 -1.36 -0.06 7.12
N ARG A 67 -2.64 0.30 6.99
CA ARG A 67 -3.74 -0.49 7.55
C ARG A 67 -4.10 -1.72 6.71
N TYR A 68 -4.00 -1.66 5.38
CA TYR A 68 -4.49 -2.73 4.50
C TYR A 68 -3.43 -3.29 3.56
N LEU A 69 -2.72 -2.43 2.81
CA LEU A 69 -1.79 -2.89 1.78
C LEU A 69 -0.54 -3.53 2.39
N LEU A 70 0.05 -2.90 3.41
CA LEU A 70 1.30 -3.35 4.03
C LEU A 70 1.17 -4.76 4.62
N LEU A 71 0.03 -5.07 5.22
CA LEU A 71 -0.22 -6.39 5.78
C LEU A 71 -0.26 -7.49 4.70
N ASN A 72 -0.78 -7.18 3.50
CA ASN A 72 -0.73 -8.11 2.37
C ASN A 72 0.70 -8.26 1.83
N LEU A 73 1.45 -7.16 1.73
CA LEU A 73 2.85 -7.18 1.29
C LEU A 73 3.72 -8.05 2.20
N LEU A 74 3.61 -7.88 3.52
CA LEU A 74 4.32 -8.67 4.54
C LEU A 74 4.00 -10.18 4.49
N ASN A 75 2.81 -10.53 3.98
CA ASN A 75 2.39 -11.93 3.83
C ASN A 75 2.65 -12.50 2.43
N THR A 76 3.06 -11.67 1.48
CA THR A 76 3.46 -12.10 0.14
C THR A 76 4.91 -12.59 0.20
N PRO A 77 5.21 -13.84 -0.22
CA PRO A 77 6.58 -14.35 -0.21
C PRO A 77 7.55 -13.46 -1.01
N PRO A 78 8.83 -13.36 -0.59
CA PRO A 78 9.84 -12.66 -1.38
C PRO A 78 9.94 -13.24 -2.79
N GLY A 79 10.03 -12.36 -3.79
CA GLY A 79 10.10 -12.76 -5.19
C GLY A 79 9.48 -11.71 -6.13
N PRO A 80 9.37 -12.03 -7.43
CA PRO A 80 8.92 -11.09 -8.46
C PRO A 80 7.55 -10.45 -8.17
N ASP A 81 6.63 -11.23 -7.59
CA ASP A 81 5.28 -10.78 -7.23
C ASP A 81 5.30 -9.69 -6.15
N ASN A 82 6.05 -9.91 -5.06
CA ASN A 82 6.21 -8.92 -4.00
C ASN A 82 6.93 -7.66 -4.53
N ILE A 83 7.99 -7.83 -5.32
CA ILE A 83 8.73 -6.72 -5.94
C ILE A 83 7.81 -5.86 -6.82
N GLU A 84 6.96 -6.49 -7.65
CA GLU A 84 6.01 -5.78 -8.49
C GLU A 84 5.02 -4.97 -7.65
N LYS A 85 4.42 -5.59 -6.61
CA LYS A 85 3.48 -4.92 -5.72
C LYS A 85 4.12 -3.72 -5.02
N CYS A 86 5.32 -3.90 -4.47
CA CYS A 86 6.10 -2.83 -3.84
C CYS A 86 6.42 -1.70 -4.82
N SER A 87 6.87 -2.04 -6.03
CA SER A 87 7.15 -1.06 -7.09
C SER A 87 5.91 -0.24 -7.46
N LYS A 88 4.73 -0.88 -7.56
CA LYS A 88 3.47 -0.18 -7.84
C LYS A 88 3.03 0.75 -6.72
N VAL A 89 3.26 0.38 -5.45
CA VAL A 89 3.01 1.28 -4.31
C VAL A 89 3.95 2.49 -4.37
N VAL A 90 5.25 2.28 -4.58
CA VAL A 90 6.24 3.37 -4.69
C VAL A 90 5.89 4.32 -5.84
N ALA A 91 5.49 3.78 -7.00
CA ALA A 91 5.11 4.58 -8.17
C ALA A 91 3.88 5.48 -7.96
N CYS A 92 3.11 5.28 -6.88
CA CYS A 92 2.00 6.17 -6.53
C CYS A 92 2.43 7.40 -5.72
N LEU A 93 3.63 7.38 -5.12
CA LEU A 93 4.05 8.39 -4.14
C LEU A 93 4.50 9.69 -4.85
N PRO A 94 3.99 10.86 -4.44
CA PRO A 94 4.45 12.14 -4.99
C PRO A 94 5.92 12.41 -4.67
N GLU A 95 6.73 12.67 -5.69
CA GLU A 95 8.17 12.95 -5.52
C GLU A 95 8.44 14.14 -4.59
N ARG A 96 7.59 15.17 -4.64
CA ARG A 96 7.74 16.40 -3.84
C ARG A 96 7.71 16.16 -2.33
N TRP A 97 7.08 15.09 -1.86
CA TRP A 97 7.07 14.74 -0.42
C TRP A 97 8.46 14.39 0.12
N PHE A 98 9.43 14.15 -0.77
CA PHE A 98 10.78 13.73 -0.41
C PHE A 98 11.84 14.81 -0.65
N HIS A 99 11.48 15.98 -1.18
CA HIS A 99 12.46 17.02 -1.57
C HIS A 99 13.25 17.60 -0.39
N ASP A 100 12.60 17.82 0.75
CA ASP A 100 13.22 18.45 1.93
C ASP A 100 13.72 17.43 2.96
N LEU A 101 13.70 16.14 2.62
CA LEU A 101 14.16 15.08 3.50
C LEU A 101 15.68 15.00 3.50
N LYS A 102 16.26 14.82 4.68
CA LYS A 102 17.68 14.52 4.84
C LYS A 102 17.98 13.17 4.18
N SER A 103 19.17 13.02 3.61
CA SER A 103 19.63 11.74 3.08
C SER A 103 19.47 10.63 4.12
N GLY A 104 18.87 9.51 3.71
CA GLY A 104 18.57 8.38 4.59
C GLY A 104 17.35 8.54 5.50
N SER A 105 16.59 9.64 5.38
CA SER A 105 15.31 9.81 6.08
C SER A 105 14.12 9.57 5.15
N THR A 106 12.96 9.27 5.75
CA THR A 106 11.69 9.03 5.06
C THR A 106 10.55 9.65 5.88
N LEU A 107 9.35 9.67 5.31
CA LEU A 107 8.15 10.06 6.04
C LEU A 107 7.85 9.07 7.18
N PRO A 108 7.43 9.53 8.37
CA PRO A 108 7.10 8.63 9.49
C PRO A 108 6.11 7.52 9.13
N GLU A 109 5.12 7.81 8.30
CA GLU A 109 4.10 6.88 7.84
C GLU A 109 4.66 5.80 6.91
N LEU A 110 5.82 6.03 6.28
CA LEU A 110 6.46 5.07 5.38
C LEU A 110 7.49 4.18 6.07
N LEU A 111 7.79 4.39 7.35
CA LEU A 111 8.86 3.65 8.05
C LEU A 111 8.69 2.14 7.96
N ASN A 112 7.50 1.61 8.23
CA ASN A 112 7.26 0.16 8.17
C ASN A 112 7.35 -0.38 6.75
N PHE A 113 6.94 0.40 5.75
CA PHE A 113 7.07 0.03 4.35
C PHE A 113 8.54 0.02 3.92
N CYS A 114 9.32 1.04 4.28
CA CYS A 114 10.76 1.07 4.03
C CYS A 114 11.49 -0.11 4.71
N GLN A 115 11.11 -0.47 5.94
CA GLN A 115 11.66 -1.66 6.61
C GLN A 115 11.36 -2.94 5.84
N HIS A 116 10.15 -3.09 5.30
CA HIS A 116 9.79 -4.23 4.45
C HIS A 116 10.63 -4.29 3.17
N LEU A 117 10.91 -3.15 2.53
CA LEU A 117 11.72 -3.10 1.30
C LEU A 117 13.19 -3.51 1.50
N LEU A 118 13.68 -3.54 2.75
CA LEU A 118 15.05 -3.91 3.09
C LEU A 118 15.22 -5.39 3.47
N GLN A 119 14.11 -6.16 3.49
CA GLN A 119 14.11 -7.61 3.76
C GLN A 119 14.41 -8.41 2.50
#